data_AF-A0A7Y3DLE2-F1
#
_entry.id   AF-A0A7Y3DLE2-F1
#
_cell.length_a   1.000
_cell.length_b   1.000
_cell.length_c   1.000
_cell.angle_alpha   90.00
_cell.angle_beta   90.00
_cell.angle_gamma   90.00
#
_symmetry.space_group_name_H-M   'P 1'
#
loop_
_entity.id
_entity.type
_entity.pdbx_description
1 polymer ?
#
loop_
_entity_poly.entity_id
_entity_poly.type
_entity_poly.pdbx_seq_one_letter_code
_entity_poly.pdbx_strand_id
1 'polypeptide(L)'
;MDVQDYCKGMETEMTAWKAKLYDVMRKVDSLGTAEKEKVLPNIEDLHMFLEEMSDRISKLKTECPSDWSPIKKEIEGGSVDMRGKYEETMEYIGKSSPVSIPG
;
A
#
# COMPACT_ATOMS: atom_id res chain seq x y z
N MET A 1 18.89 -8.02 12.80
CA MET A 1 17.57 -8.51 12.36
C MET A 1 17.83 -9.62 11.37
N ASP A 2 17.32 -10.82 11.63
CA ASP A 2 17.40 -11.90 10.64
C ASP A 2 16.25 -11.78 9.62
N VAL A 3 16.30 -12.62 8.58
CA VAL A 3 15.30 -12.62 7.51
C VAL A 3 13.90 -12.98 8.02
N GLN A 4 13.78 -13.80 9.07
CA GLN A 4 12.49 -14.24 9.59
C GLN A 4 11.79 -13.12 10.35
N ASP A 5 12.52 -12.40 11.20
CA ASP A 5 12.01 -11.25 11.92
C ASP A 5 11.65 -10.11 10.97
N TYR A 6 12.45 -9.90 9.93
CA TYR A 6 12.13 -8.94 8.87
C TYR A 6 10.83 -9.31 8.16
N CYS A 7 10.67 -10.57 7.71
CA CYS A 7 9.46 -11.03 7.04
C CYS A 7 8.21 -10.88 7.94
N LYS A 8 8.29 -11.19 9.23
CA LYS A 8 7.16 -10.99 10.17
C LYS A 8 6.77 -9.52 10.32
N GLY A 9 7.77 -8.63 10.39
CA GLY A 9 7.54 -7.19 10.40
C GLY A 9 6.82 -6.74 9.14
N MET A 10 7.31 -7.17 7.98
CA MET A 10 6.70 -6.83 6.70
C MET A 10 5.30 -7.42 6.53
N GLU A 11 5.03 -8.65 7.00
CA GLU A 11 3.68 -9.25 7.00
C GLU A 11 2.69 -8.41 7.83
N THR A 12 3.16 -7.83 8.94
CA THR A 12 2.37 -6.92 9.77
C THR A 12 2.09 -5.62 9.02
N GLU A 13 3.09 -5.05 8.35
CA GLU A 13 2.92 -3.86 7.52
C GLU A 13 1.96 -4.09 6.34
N MET A 14 2.05 -5.24 5.66
CA MET A 14 1.14 -5.59 4.57
C MET A 14 -0.31 -5.72 5.05
N THR A 15 -0.50 -6.26 6.26
CA THR A 15 -1.83 -6.30 6.89
C THR A 15 -2.36 -4.89 7.15
N ALA A 16 -1.53 -3.99 7.67
CA ALA A 16 -1.91 -2.60 7.89
C ALA A 16 -2.24 -1.87 6.56
N TRP A 17 -1.47 -2.13 5.50
CA TRP A 17 -1.75 -1.56 4.18
C TRP A 17 -3.05 -2.06 3.57
N LYS A 18 -3.38 -3.35 3.73
CA LYS A 18 -4.69 -3.90 3.32
C LYS A 18 -5.84 -3.19 4.02
N ALA A 19 -5.73 -2.95 5.32
CA ALA A 19 -6.75 -2.22 6.07
C ALA A 19 -6.88 -0.76 5.58
N LYS A 20 -5.76 -0.06 5.39
CA LYS A 20 -5.76 1.31 4.85
C LYS A 20 -6.37 1.40 3.46
N LEU A 21 -6.09 0.43 2.58
CA LEU A 21 -6.64 0.38 1.23
C LEU A 21 -8.16 0.15 1.26
N TYR A 22 -8.63 -0.72 2.16
CA TYR A 22 -10.05 -0.89 2.40
C TYR A 22 -10.73 0.41 2.85
N ASP A 23 -10.12 1.15 3.78
CA ASP A 23 -10.64 2.43 4.23
C ASP A 23 -10.67 3.48 3.11
N VAL A 24 -9.64 3.50 2.25
CA VAL A 24 -9.62 4.35 1.04
C VAL A 24 -10.80 4.01 0.14
N MET A 25 -11.03 2.74 -0.18
CA MET A 25 -12.17 2.33 -1.03
C MET A 25 -13.50 2.80 -0.43
N ARG A 26 -13.69 2.67 0.89
CA ARG A 26 -14.89 3.16 1.58
C ARG A 26 -15.05 4.67 1.48
N LYS A 27 -13.97 5.43 1.58
CA LYS A 27 -13.99 6.89 1.41
C LYS A 27 -14.30 7.26 -0.05
N VAL A 28 -13.77 6.52 -1.01
CA VAL A 28 -14.06 6.70 -2.44
C VAL A 28 -15.51 6.40 -2.76
N ASP A 29 -16.13 5.41 -2.12
CA ASP A 29 -17.56 5.10 -2.29
C ASP A 29 -18.48 6.29 -1.97
N SER A 30 -18.04 7.20 -1.09
CA SER A 30 -18.78 8.41 -0.71
C SER A 30 -18.68 9.56 -1.72
N LEU A 31 -17.78 9.45 -2.71
CA LEU A 31 -17.57 10.49 -3.73
C LEU A 31 -18.61 10.40 -4.86
N GLY A 32 -18.75 11.50 -5.60
CA GLY A 32 -19.50 11.55 -6.85
C GLY A 32 -18.84 10.70 -7.94
N THR A 33 -19.62 10.31 -8.96
CA THR A 33 -19.14 9.43 -10.05
C THR A 33 -17.91 10.00 -10.77
N ALA A 34 -17.90 11.31 -11.04
CA ALA A 34 -16.78 11.96 -11.74
C ALA A 34 -15.48 11.97 -10.91
N GLU A 35 -15.60 12.11 -9.58
CA GLU A 35 -14.47 12.07 -8.66
C GLU A 35 -13.96 10.65 -8.47
N LYS A 36 -14.86 9.66 -8.43
CA LYS A 36 -14.49 8.23 -8.41
C LYS A 36 -13.65 7.86 -9.61
N GLU A 37 -14.07 8.21 -10.82
CA GLU A 37 -13.31 7.90 -12.04
C GLU A 37 -11.88 8.45 -12.01
N LYS A 38 -11.67 9.61 -11.38
CA LYS A 38 -10.34 10.23 -11.26
C LYS A 38 -9.44 9.56 -10.22
N VAL A 39 -10.02 8.91 -9.21
CA VAL A 39 -9.25 8.28 -8.13
C VAL A 39 -9.00 6.79 -8.36
N LEU A 40 -9.77 6.15 -9.25
CA LEU A 40 -9.60 4.72 -9.59
C LEU A 40 -8.16 4.36 -9.99
N PRO A 41 -7.46 5.12 -10.85
CA PRO A 41 -6.08 4.78 -11.21
C PRO A 41 -5.14 4.75 -10.00
N ASN A 42 -5.34 5.65 -9.04
CA ASN A 42 -4.54 5.66 -7.81
C ASN A 42 -4.84 4.44 -6.92
N ILE A 43 -6.09 3.96 -6.88
CA ILE A 43 -6.44 2.73 -6.16
C ILE A 43 -5.78 1.52 -6.84
N GLU A 44 -5.78 1.47 -8.17
CA GLU A 44 -5.13 0.42 -8.94
C GLU A 44 -3.62 0.37 -8.67
N ASP A 45 -2.94 1.53 -8.66
CA ASP A 45 -1.52 1.64 -8.29
C ASP A 45 -1.26 1.11 -6.87
N LEU A 46 -2.11 1.46 -5.90
CA LEU A 46 -2.00 0.97 -4.51
C LEU A 46 -2.16 -0.55 -4.41
N HIS A 47 -3.07 -1.13 -5.19
CA HIS A 47 -3.21 -2.59 -5.28
C HIS A 47 -1.96 -3.24 -5.88
N MET A 48 -1.43 -2.67 -6.95
CA MET A 48 -0.23 -3.18 -7.63
C MET A 48 0.98 -3.19 -6.68
N PHE A 49 1.25 -2.09 -5.97
CA PHE A 49 2.36 -2.03 -5.02
C PHE A 49 2.21 -3.02 -3.87
N LEU A 50 0.98 -3.19 -3.37
CA LEU A 50 0.70 -4.15 -2.31
C LEU A 50 0.94 -5.60 -2.74
N GLU A 51 0.55 -5.95 -3.97
CA GLU A 51 0.79 -7.28 -4.55
C GLU A 51 2.29 -7.52 -4.77
N GLU A 52 2.99 -6.58 -5.42
CA GLU A 52 4.44 -6.70 -5.67
C GLU A 52 5.24 -6.87 -4.37
N MET A 53 4.93 -6.08 -3.34
CA MET A 53 5.60 -6.21 -2.04
C MET A 53 5.26 -7.55 -1.37
N SER A 54 4.01 -7.99 -1.43
CA SER A 54 3.58 -9.28 -0.86
C SER A 54 4.31 -10.45 -1.52
N ASP A 55 4.47 -10.42 -2.84
CA ASP A 55 5.19 -11.44 -3.60
C ASP A 55 6.67 -11.48 -3.24
N ARG A 56 7.32 -10.31 -3.11
CA ARG A 56 8.72 -10.22 -2.68
C ARG A 56 8.92 -10.76 -1.27
N ILE A 57 8.01 -10.47 -0.33
CA ILE A 57 8.07 -11.00 1.04
C ILE A 57 7.90 -12.53 1.03
N SER A 58 6.96 -13.03 0.24
CA SER A 58 6.72 -14.47 0.08
C SER A 58 7.96 -15.19 -0.48
N LYS A 59 8.57 -14.61 -1.52
CA LYS A 59 9.83 -15.10 -2.11
C LYS A 59 10.96 -15.10 -1.09
N LEU A 60 11.12 -14.01 -0.33
CA LEU A 60 12.16 -13.89 0.69
C LEU A 60 12.02 -14.96 1.79
N LYS A 61 10.79 -15.25 2.21
CA LYS A 61 10.47 -16.28 3.21
C LYS A 61 10.73 -17.71 2.71
N THR A 62 10.51 -17.96 1.42
CA THR A 62 10.61 -19.30 0.83
C THR A 62 12.02 -19.63 0.33
N GLU A 63 12.70 -18.68 -0.30
CA GLU A 63 14.02 -18.90 -0.91
C GLU A 63 15.18 -18.71 0.08
N CYS A 64 14.97 -18.05 1.23
CA CYS A 64 15.96 -17.83 2.28
C CYS A 64 17.40 -17.53 1.75
N PRO A 65 17.57 -16.51 0.88
CA PRO A 65 18.87 -16.25 0.26
C PRO A 65 19.91 -15.82 1.31
N SER A 66 21.17 -16.18 1.06
CA SER A 66 22.30 -15.84 1.92
C SER A 66 22.58 -14.33 1.99
N ASP A 67 22.33 -13.62 0.88
CA ASP A 67 22.24 -12.16 0.85
C ASP A 67 20.85 -11.73 0.36
N TRP A 68 20.11 -11.09 1.25
CA TRP A 68 18.77 -10.57 1.00
C TRP A 68 18.73 -9.04 0.95
N SER A 69 19.88 -8.37 1.04
CA SER A 69 19.98 -6.91 1.00
C SER A 69 19.34 -6.27 -0.24
N PRO A 70 19.44 -6.88 -1.45
CA PRO A 70 18.74 -6.35 -2.63
C PRO A 70 17.21 -6.40 -2.49
N ILE A 71 16.67 -7.55 -2.04
CA ILE A 71 15.23 -7.74 -1.86
C ILE A 71 14.70 -6.80 -0.77
N LYS A 72 15.47 -6.60 0.30
CA LYS A 72 15.18 -5.62 1.35
C LYS A 72 14.97 -4.22 0.78
N LYS A 73 15.91 -3.74 -0.05
CA LYS A 73 15.84 -2.41 -0.68
C LYS A 73 14.62 -2.27 -1.58
N GLU A 74 14.28 -3.32 -2.33
CA GLU A 74 13.10 -3.33 -3.19
C GLU A 74 11.79 -3.23 -2.39
N ILE A 75 11.69 -3.93 -1.27
CA ILE A 75 10.52 -3.87 -0.37
C ILE A 75 10.44 -2.50 0.32
N GLU A 76 11.57 -1.97 0.78
CA GLU A 76 11.64 -0.63 1.39
C GLU A 76 11.25 0.47 0.38
N GLY A 77 11.70 0.37 -0.86
CA GLY A 77 11.30 1.25 -1.96
C GLY A 77 9.80 1.20 -2.22
N GLY A 78 9.24 0.00 -2.40
CA GLY A 78 7.80 -0.18 -2.58
C GLY A 78 6.98 0.36 -1.41
N SER A 79 7.51 0.30 -0.18
CA SER A 79 6.84 0.85 1.00
C SER A 79 6.80 2.39 0.99
N VAL A 80 7.83 3.03 0.41
CA VAL A 80 7.85 4.49 0.19
C VAL A 80 6.86 4.86 -0.91
N ASP A 81 6.85 4.12 -2.02
CA ASP A 81 5.94 4.36 -3.15
C ASP A 81 4.48 4.21 -2.72
N MET A 82 4.16 3.15 -1.97
CA MET A 82 2.85 2.91 -1.36
C MET A 82 2.42 4.07 -0.47
N ARG A 83 3.33 4.60 0.36
CA ARG A 83 3.02 5.75 1.23
C ARG A 83 2.74 7.01 0.42
N GLY A 84 3.59 7.33 -0.55
CA GLY A 84 3.42 8.52 -1.38
C GLY A 84 2.10 8.49 -2.14
N LYS A 85 1.79 7.36 -2.77
CA LYS A 85 0.53 7.19 -3.51
C LYS A 85 -0.69 7.22 -2.59
N TYR A 86 -0.59 6.66 -1.39
CA TYR A 86 -1.68 6.70 -0.40
C TYR A 86 -1.98 8.13 0.04
N GLU A 87 -0.94 8.92 0.34
CA GLU A 87 -1.07 10.32 0.75
C GLU A 87 -1.68 11.16 -0.38
N GLU A 88 -1.22 10.99 -1.63
CA GLU A 88 -1.80 11.65 -2.81
C GLU A 88 -3.30 11.32 -2.96
N THR A 89 -3.65 10.04 -2.81
CA THR A 89 -5.03 9.55 -2.91
C THR A 89 -5.92 10.17 -1.83
N MET A 90 -5.43 10.17 -0.59
CA MET A 90 -6.15 10.71 0.55
C MET A 90 -6.32 12.23 0.47
N GLU A 91 -5.32 12.95 -0.04
CA GLU A 91 -5.41 14.39 -0.29
C GLU A 91 -6.49 14.69 -1.34
N TYR A 92 -6.51 13.93 -2.45
CA TYR A 92 -7.53 14.08 -3.49
C TYR A 92 -8.95 13.82 -2.95
N ILE A 93 -9.12 12.73 -2.22
CA ILE A 93 -10.39 12.37 -1.57
C ILE A 93 -10.83 13.49 -0.62
N GLY A 94 -9.92 14.01 0.20
CA GLY A 94 -10.21 15.10 1.15
C GLY A 94 -10.68 16.38 0.47
N LYS A 95 -10.11 16.74 -0.68
CA LYS A 95 -10.52 17.90 -1.48
C LYS A 95 -11.88 17.70 -2.18
N SER A 96 -12.22 16.45 -2.48
CA SER A 96 -13.38 16.09 -3.30
C SER A 96 -14.61 15.68 -2.48
N SER A 97 -14.44 15.51 -1.17
CA SER A 97 -15.52 15.09 -0.28
C SER A 97 -16.47 16.25 0.05
N PRO A 98 -17.80 16.07 -0.09
CA PRO A 98 -18.79 17.08 0.30
C PRO A 98 -18.93 17.22 1.84
N VAL A 99 -18.30 16.33 2.61
CA VAL A 99 -18.29 16.34 4.08
C VAL A 99 -16.86 16.19 4.60
N SER A 100 -16.56 16.73 5.79
CA SER A 100 -15.25 16.55 6.42
C SER A 100 -14.99 15.06 6.65
N ILE A 101 -13.92 14.53 6.06
CA ILE A 101 -13.49 13.15 6.27
C ILE A 101 -12.49 13.14 7.43
N PRO A 102 -12.78 12.44 8.55
CA PRO A 102 -11.80 12.24 9.61
C PRO A 102 -10.54 11.55 9.07
N GLY A 103 -9.38 12.08 9.47
CA GLY A 103 -8.04 11.58 9.12
C GLY A 103 -7.87 10.12 9.49
#